data_AF-A0A0C5V4N2-F1
#
_entry.id   AF-A0A0C5V4N2-F1
#
_cell.length_a   1.000
_cell.length_b   1.000
_cell.length_c   1.000
_cell.angle_alpha   90.00
_cell.angle_beta   90.00
_cell.angle_gamma   90.00
#
_symmetry.space_group_name_H-M   'P 1'
#
loop_
_entity.id
_entity.type
_entity.pdbx_description
1 polymer ?
#
loop_
_entity_poly.entity_id
_entity_poly.type
_entity_poly.pdbx_seq_one_letter_code
_entity_poly.pdbx_strand_id
1 'polypeptide(L)'
;MSLRRILILIYVTVIPSLALAENSNIYALTVETDSNITSIEIRDEAEFVIPPDNAPFNMTSKKGAKVFTISQKKVVFEQVTRGEAEFDIYVSTPNQVLGLTVCKGSRLSYTLVRSDEGKHKNDVDEQDYCEKAALVLQLY
;
A
#
# COMPACT_ATOMS: atom_id res chain seq x y z
N MET A 1 -5.41 -27.77 66.52
CA MET A 1 -4.58 -27.42 65.35
C MET A 1 -5.52 -27.01 64.22
N SER A 2 -5.61 -25.73 63.88
CA SER A 2 -6.49 -25.23 62.82
C SER A 2 -5.67 -24.38 61.85
N LEU A 3 -5.64 -24.85 60.61
CA LEU A 3 -4.83 -24.36 59.50
C LEU A 3 -5.46 -23.06 58.95
N ARG A 4 -4.81 -21.91 59.18
CA ARG A 4 -5.22 -20.63 58.58
C ARG A 4 -4.83 -20.63 57.10
N ARG A 5 -5.83 -20.67 56.21
CA ARG A 5 -5.66 -20.56 54.75
C ARG A 5 -5.26 -19.13 54.38
N ILE A 6 -4.11 -18.99 53.73
CA ILE A 6 -3.61 -17.76 53.14
C ILE A 6 -4.28 -17.60 51.77
N LEU A 7 -5.04 -16.52 51.59
CA LEU A 7 -5.62 -16.14 50.31
C LEU A 7 -4.61 -15.20 49.62
N ILE A 8 -3.93 -15.67 48.57
CA ILE A 8 -3.05 -14.86 47.74
C ILE A 8 -3.91 -14.28 46.61
N LEU A 9 -4.20 -12.98 46.65
CA LEU A 9 -4.74 -12.25 45.50
C LEU A 9 -3.58 -11.95 44.53
N ILE A 10 -3.58 -12.62 43.38
CA ILE A 10 -2.72 -12.26 42.24
C ILE A 10 -3.43 -11.14 41.48
N TYR A 11 -2.89 -9.93 41.54
CA TYR A 11 -3.37 -8.78 40.77
C TYR A 11 -2.67 -8.80 39.41
N VAL A 12 -3.35 -9.30 38.38
CA VAL A 12 -2.88 -9.23 36.99
C VAL A 12 -3.19 -7.83 36.46
N THR A 13 -2.18 -6.97 36.37
CA THR A 13 -2.29 -5.68 35.69
C THR A 13 -2.34 -5.93 34.19
N VAL A 14 -3.55 -5.88 33.62
CA VAL A 14 -3.74 -5.79 32.16
C VAL A 14 -3.28 -4.39 31.75
N ILE A 15 -2.12 -4.30 31.10
CA ILE A 15 -1.70 -3.06 30.44
C ILE A 15 -2.49 -2.98 29.13
N PRO A 16 -3.40 -2.02 28.93
CA PRO A 16 -3.95 -1.78 27.62
C PRO A 16 -2.84 -1.20 26.74
N SER A 17 -2.49 -1.90 25.67
CA SER A 17 -1.69 -1.35 24.58
C SER A 17 -2.51 -0.24 23.91
N LEU A 18 -2.33 1.00 24.36
CA LEU A 18 -2.80 2.16 23.62
C LEU A 18 -2.05 2.19 22.30
N ALA A 19 -2.75 1.85 21.23
CA ALA A 19 -2.31 2.11 19.87
C ALA A 19 -2.05 3.62 19.74
N LEU A 20 -0.81 3.96 19.38
CA LEU A 20 -0.42 5.30 18.92
C LEU A 20 -1.12 5.56 17.58
N ALA A 21 -2.34 6.08 17.65
CA ALA A 21 -3.07 6.59 16.50
C ALA A 21 -3.15 8.12 16.67
N GLU A 22 -2.10 8.86 16.32
CA GLU A 22 -2.19 10.29 16.01
C GLU A 22 -1.07 10.70 15.03
N ASN A 23 -1.47 11.31 13.91
CA ASN A 23 -0.66 11.89 12.81
C ASN A 23 -0.30 11.02 11.59
N SER A 24 -1.15 10.09 11.15
CA SER A 24 -1.03 9.56 9.79
C SER A 24 -1.97 10.32 8.84
N ASN A 25 -1.41 10.89 7.77
CA ASN A 25 -2.18 11.50 6.68
C ASN A 25 -2.56 10.42 5.66
N ILE A 26 -3.69 10.60 4.98
CA ILE A 26 -4.09 9.75 3.86
C ILE A 26 -3.81 10.48 2.56
N TYR A 27 -3.08 9.83 1.66
CA TYR A 27 -2.74 10.35 0.33
C TYR A 27 -3.36 9.46 -0.75
N ALA A 28 -3.92 10.10 -1.77
CA ALA A 28 -4.38 9.42 -2.97
C ALA A 28 -3.20 9.25 -3.94
N LEU A 29 -3.09 8.06 -4.53
CA LEU A 29 -2.12 7.74 -5.56
C LEU A 29 -2.85 7.22 -6.79
N THR A 30 -2.43 7.64 -7.97
CA THR A 30 -2.90 7.06 -9.24
C THR A 30 -1.80 6.19 -9.82
N VAL A 31 -2.17 4.99 -10.25
CA VAL A 31 -1.28 4.04 -10.90
C VAL A 31 -1.70 3.88 -12.35
N GLU A 32 -0.77 4.12 -13.27
CA GLU A 32 -0.92 3.86 -14.70
C GLU A 32 0.03 2.74 -15.13
N THR A 33 -0.44 1.78 -15.92
CA THR A 33 0.39 0.68 -16.39
C THR A 33 -0.17 0.06 -17.66
N ASP A 34 0.70 -0.39 -18.55
CA ASP A 34 0.33 -1.26 -19.68
C ASP A 34 0.72 -2.74 -19.45
N SER A 35 1.23 -3.04 -18.25
CA SER A 35 1.74 -4.33 -17.85
C SER A 35 0.62 -5.33 -17.57
N ASN A 36 0.81 -6.58 -17.97
CA ASN A 36 -0.15 -7.65 -17.67
C ASN A 36 -0.20 -7.99 -16.17
N ILE A 37 0.91 -7.80 -15.45
CA ILE A 37 0.97 -7.88 -14.00
C ILE A 37 1.75 -6.69 -13.46
N THR A 38 1.21 -6.09 -12.41
CA THR A 38 1.82 -4.98 -11.67
C THR A 38 1.69 -5.26 -10.18
N SER A 39 2.79 -5.12 -9.45
CA SER A 39 2.72 -5.17 -7.98
C SER A 39 3.43 -3.98 -7.36
N ILE A 40 2.80 -3.41 -6.33
CA ILE A 40 3.34 -2.27 -5.59
C ILE A 40 3.39 -2.67 -4.14
N GLU A 41 4.58 -2.62 -3.55
CA GLU A 41 4.80 -2.84 -2.13
C GLU A 41 5.22 -1.54 -1.47
N ILE A 42 4.64 -1.20 -0.33
CA ILE A 42 5.02 -0.01 0.44
C ILE A 42 5.81 -0.42 1.68
N ARG A 43 6.74 0.44 2.09
CA ARG A 43 7.68 0.19 3.19
C ARG A 43 7.33 1.05 4.41
N ASP A 44 8.09 0.86 5.48
CA ASP A 44 8.01 1.64 6.72
C ASP A 44 6.61 1.54 7.37
N GLU A 45 6.20 2.61 8.09
CA GLU A 45 4.92 2.72 8.80
C GLU A 45 3.73 3.05 7.86
N ALA A 46 3.90 2.94 6.54
CA ALA A 46 2.84 3.24 5.57
C ALA A 46 1.92 2.03 5.34
N GLU A 47 0.61 2.25 5.23
CA GLU A 47 -0.36 1.18 4.95
C GLU A 47 -1.31 1.57 3.81
N PHE A 48 -1.64 0.62 2.93
CA PHE A 48 -2.74 0.77 2.01
C PHE A 48 -4.06 0.71 2.80
N VAL A 49 -4.90 1.70 2.57
CA VAL A 49 -6.17 1.85 3.28
C VAL A 49 -7.31 1.97 2.29
N ILE A 50 -8.52 1.74 2.79
CA ILE A 50 -9.73 2.09 2.06
C ILE A 50 -9.83 3.63 2.05
N PRO A 51 -10.24 4.25 0.93
CA PRO A 51 -10.43 5.69 0.85
C PRO A 51 -11.28 6.26 2.00
N PRO A 52 -10.91 7.41 2.58
CA PRO A 52 -11.75 8.12 3.53
C PRO A 52 -13.03 8.61 2.83
N ASP A 53 -14.14 8.69 3.57
CA ASP A 53 -15.39 9.32 3.14
C ASP A 53 -16.04 8.78 1.85
N ASN A 54 -15.83 7.50 1.51
CA ASN A 54 -16.26 6.91 0.24
C ASN A 54 -15.72 7.69 -0.99
N ALA A 55 -14.51 8.26 -0.89
CA ALA A 55 -13.87 8.88 -2.04
C ALA A 55 -13.90 7.91 -3.24
N PRO A 56 -14.18 8.41 -4.45
CA PRO A 56 -14.35 7.55 -5.61
C PRO A 56 -13.07 6.74 -5.85
N PHE A 57 -13.24 5.44 -6.01
CA PHE A 57 -12.19 4.55 -6.52
C PHE A 57 -12.38 4.44 -8.03
N ASN A 58 -11.48 5.04 -8.80
CA ASN A 58 -11.47 4.85 -10.24
C ASN A 58 -10.60 3.66 -10.58
N MET A 59 -11.11 2.82 -11.48
CA MET A 59 -10.33 1.78 -12.13
C MET A 59 -10.81 1.66 -13.57
N THR A 60 -9.91 1.92 -14.49
CA THR A 60 -10.08 1.66 -15.90
C THR A 60 -9.06 0.62 -16.33
N SER A 61 -9.49 -0.35 -17.10
CA SER A 61 -8.60 -1.36 -17.66
C SER A 61 -9.19 -1.87 -18.96
N LYS A 62 -8.32 -2.40 -19.83
CA LYS A 62 -8.78 -3.21 -20.96
C LYS A 62 -9.65 -4.36 -20.44
N LYS A 63 -10.73 -4.67 -21.16
CA LYS A 63 -11.69 -5.71 -20.80
C LYS A 63 -10.97 -7.01 -20.38
N GLY A 64 -11.05 -7.37 -19.11
CA GLY A 64 -10.45 -8.60 -18.57
C GLY A 64 -9.39 -8.42 -17.47
N ALA A 65 -9.48 -7.41 -16.60
CA ALA A 65 -8.84 -7.50 -15.29
C ALA A 65 -9.32 -8.78 -14.59
N LYS A 66 -8.37 -9.65 -14.21
CA LYS A 66 -8.67 -10.94 -13.57
C LYS A 66 -8.55 -10.87 -12.06
N VAL A 67 -7.60 -10.08 -11.58
CA VAL A 67 -7.29 -9.99 -10.16
C VAL A 67 -6.90 -8.55 -9.83
N PHE A 68 -7.54 -8.01 -8.80
CA PHE A 68 -7.10 -6.80 -8.13
C PHE A 68 -7.16 -7.06 -6.63
N THR A 69 -6.00 -7.13 -6.00
CA THR A 69 -5.86 -7.48 -4.59
C THR A 69 -5.13 -6.35 -3.88
N ILE A 70 -5.75 -5.83 -2.82
CA ILE A 70 -5.14 -4.85 -1.92
C ILE A 70 -5.00 -5.50 -0.54
N SER A 71 -3.79 -5.46 -0.01
CA SER A 71 -3.45 -5.76 1.38
C SER A 71 -2.73 -4.55 1.98
N GLN A 72 -2.58 -4.49 3.30
CA GLN A 72 -1.97 -3.34 3.98
C GLN A 72 -0.59 -2.93 3.43
N LYS A 73 0.21 -3.86 2.91
CA LYS A 73 1.57 -3.56 2.43
C LYS A 73 1.77 -3.81 0.94
N LYS A 74 0.80 -4.41 0.25
CA LYS A 74 0.95 -4.83 -1.15
C LYS A 74 -0.34 -4.71 -1.94
N VAL A 75 -0.22 -4.14 -3.13
CA VAL A 75 -1.22 -4.15 -4.20
C VAL A 75 -0.73 -5.06 -5.32
N VAL A 76 -1.64 -5.87 -5.87
CA VAL A 76 -1.40 -6.69 -7.06
C VAL A 76 -2.54 -6.46 -8.04
N PHE A 77 -2.18 -6.09 -9.27
CA PHE A 77 -3.10 -5.95 -10.39
C PHE A 77 -2.67 -6.89 -11.51
N GLU A 78 -3.61 -7.71 -11.99
CA GLU A 78 -3.41 -8.65 -13.09
C GLU A 78 -4.51 -8.54 -14.14
N GLN A 79 -4.10 -8.48 -15.39
CA GLN A 79 -4.98 -8.49 -16.56
C GLN A 79 -4.58 -9.61 -17.53
N VAL A 80 -5.55 -10.15 -18.30
CA VAL A 80 -5.30 -11.31 -19.20
C VAL A 80 -4.20 -11.04 -20.21
N THR A 81 -4.17 -9.82 -20.75
CA THR A 81 -3.25 -9.39 -21.79
C THR A 81 -2.74 -8.00 -21.44
N ARG A 82 -1.57 -7.62 -21.95
CA ARG A 82 -1.11 -6.23 -21.90
C ARG A 82 -2.17 -5.27 -22.46
N GLY A 83 -2.22 -4.08 -21.87
CA GLY A 83 -3.17 -3.04 -22.21
C GLY A 83 -3.14 -1.95 -21.14
N GLU A 84 -3.45 -0.73 -21.55
CA GLU A 84 -3.51 0.40 -20.63
C GLU A 84 -4.55 0.14 -19.52
N ALA A 85 -4.11 0.41 -18.30
CA ALA A 85 -4.91 0.39 -17.10
C ALA A 85 -4.51 1.56 -16.21
N GLU A 86 -5.50 2.18 -15.58
CA GLU A 86 -5.33 3.24 -14.61
C GLU A 86 -6.21 2.94 -13.40
N PHE A 87 -5.66 3.01 -12.20
CA PHE A 87 -6.42 2.80 -10.97
C PHE A 87 -5.89 3.61 -9.79
N ASP A 88 -6.80 3.99 -8.90
CA ASP A 88 -6.47 4.76 -7.70
C ASP A 88 -6.18 3.83 -6.50
N ILE A 89 -5.19 4.17 -5.67
CA ILE A 89 -4.92 3.52 -4.38
C ILE A 89 -4.68 4.57 -3.31
N TYR A 90 -4.98 4.25 -2.06
CA TYR A 90 -4.86 5.19 -0.95
C TYR A 90 -3.85 4.67 0.08
N VAL A 91 -2.96 5.55 0.53
CA VAL A 91 -1.92 5.21 1.50
C VAL A 91 -2.07 6.10 2.74
N SER A 92 -2.07 5.47 3.91
CA SER A 92 -1.97 6.13 5.21
C SER A 92 -0.52 6.09 5.66
N THR A 93 0.08 7.24 5.95
CA THR A 93 1.45 7.31 6.47
C THR A 93 1.70 8.62 7.23
N PRO A 94 2.53 8.61 8.28
CA PRO A 94 2.99 9.84 8.91
C PRO A 94 4.05 10.59 8.07
N ASN A 95 4.60 9.93 7.03
CA ASN A 95 5.68 10.48 6.23
C ASN A 95 5.16 11.28 5.03
N GLN A 96 5.97 12.21 4.53
CA GLN A 96 5.69 12.94 3.27
C GLN A 96 6.41 12.34 2.06
N VAL A 97 7.23 11.31 2.28
CA VAL A 97 7.88 10.53 1.24
C VAL A 97 7.51 9.07 1.47
N LEU A 98 7.00 8.43 0.43
CA LEU A 98 6.62 7.03 0.44
C LEU A 98 7.76 6.20 -0.15
N GLY A 99 8.27 5.24 0.62
CA GLY A 99 9.09 4.17 0.08
C GLY A 99 8.21 3.11 -0.59
N LEU A 100 8.43 2.85 -1.87
CA LEU A 100 7.74 1.81 -2.64
C LEU A 100 8.71 0.89 -3.37
N THR A 101 8.25 -0.33 -3.63
CA THR A 101 8.84 -1.25 -4.61
C THR A 101 7.79 -1.51 -5.68
N VAL A 102 8.09 -1.19 -6.93
CA VAL A 102 7.18 -1.31 -8.06
C VAL A 102 7.71 -2.37 -9.00
N CYS A 103 6.93 -3.42 -9.24
CA CYS A 103 7.28 -4.49 -10.17
C CYS A 103 6.37 -4.46 -11.39
N LYS A 104 6.93 -4.83 -12.54
CA LYS A 104 6.22 -5.03 -13.81
C LYS A 104 6.49 -6.42 -14.37
N GLY A 105 5.51 -6.96 -15.09
CA GLY A 105 5.53 -8.32 -15.64
C GLY A 105 6.20 -8.51 -16.99
N SER A 106 6.70 -7.43 -17.60
CA SER A 106 7.33 -7.50 -18.92
C SER A 106 8.43 -6.46 -19.05
N ARG A 107 9.48 -6.79 -19.81
CA ARG A 107 10.54 -5.82 -20.19
C ARG A 107 9.99 -4.62 -20.95
N LEU A 108 8.98 -4.88 -21.78
CA LEU A 108 8.43 -3.90 -22.70
C LEU A 108 7.26 -3.11 -22.10
N SER A 109 6.88 -3.35 -20.84
CA SER A 109 5.82 -2.61 -20.15
C SER A 109 6.38 -1.55 -19.23
N TYR A 110 5.50 -0.69 -18.74
CA TYR A 110 5.79 0.32 -17.72
C TYR A 110 4.77 0.27 -16.58
N THR A 111 5.17 0.81 -15.43
CA THR A 111 4.27 1.18 -14.34
C THR A 111 4.65 2.56 -13.84
N LEU A 112 3.69 3.47 -13.76
CA LEU A 112 3.81 4.83 -13.27
C LEU A 112 2.94 4.97 -12.03
N VAL A 113 3.53 5.43 -10.93
CA VAL A 113 2.82 5.77 -9.69
C VAL A 113 2.93 7.28 -9.48
N ARG A 114 1.79 7.95 -9.33
CA ARG A 114 1.67 9.40 -9.15
C ARG A 114 0.99 9.71 -7.82
N SER A 115 1.50 10.70 -7.12
CA SER A 115 0.78 11.46 -6.09
C SER A 115 0.43 12.83 -6.67
N ASP A 116 -0.14 13.72 -5.86
CA ASP A 116 -0.37 15.11 -6.26
C ASP A 116 0.92 15.89 -6.53
N GLU A 117 2.00 15.58 -5.80
CA GLU A 117 3.27 16.33 -5.84
C GLU A 117 4.42 15.59 -6.52
N GLY A 118 4.30 14.29 -6.73
CA GLY A 118 5.38 13.42 -7.17
C GLY A 118 4.95 12.38 -8.18
N LYS A 119 5.93 11.86 -8.93
CA LYS A 119 5.71 10.71 -9.80
C LYS A 119 6.95 9.85 -9.90
N HIS A 120 6.75 8.54 -10.03
CA HIS A 120 7.81 7.58 -10.28
C HIS A 120 7.38 6.59 -11.36
N LYS A 121 8.22 6.41 -12.38
CA LYS A 121 7.98 5.50 -13.49
C LYS A 121 9.04 4.40 -13.48
N ASN A 122 8.60 3.14 -13.48
CA ASN A 122 9.41 1.97 -13.74
C ASN A 122 9.16 1.53 -15.19
N ASP A 123 10.09 1.85 -16.09
CA ASP A 123 10.06 1.49 -17.52
C ASP A 123 11.38 0.90 -18.03
N VAL A 124 12.20 0.35 -17.13
CA VAL A 124 13.49 -0.25 -17.50
C VAL A 124 13.31 -1.54 -18.30
N ASP A 125 14.26 -1.85 -19.20
CA ASP A 125 14.18 -3.00 -20.10
C ASP A 125 14.54 -4.35 -19.43
N GLU A 126 14.44 -4.45 -18.10
CA GLU A 126 14.71 -5.67 -17.33
C GLU A 126 13.42 -6.48 -17.10
N GLN A 127 13.52 -7.82 -17.18
CA GLN A 127 12.36 -8.71 -17.03
C GLN A 127 12.08 -8.96 -15.56
N ASP A 128 10.80 -9.01 -15.18
CA ASP A 128 10.37 -9.22 -13.80
C ASP A 128 11.02 -8.20 -12.84
N TYR A 129 11.29 -7.00 -13.37
CA TYR A 129 12.06 -6.00 -12.66
C TYR A 129 11.20 -5.28 -11.62
N CYS A 130 11.71 -5.30 -10.39
CA CYS A 130 11.18 -4.57 -9.26
C CYS A 130 12.11 -3.41 -8.93
N GLU A 131 11.63 -2.19 -9.12
CA GLU A 131 12.37 -0.99 -8.80
C GLU A 131 12.00 -0.48 -7.41
N LYS A 132 13.01 -0.14 -6.60
CA LYS A 132 12.78 0.61 -5.35
C LYS A 132 12.75 2.09 -5.66
N ALA A 133 11.74 2.77 -5.14
CA ALA A 133 11.56 4.19 -5.35
C ALA A 133 11.14 4.90 -4.07
N ALA A 134 11.36 6.21 -4.09
CA ALA A 134 10.84 7.14 -3.11
C ALA A 134 9.91 8.11 -3.85
N LEU A 135 8.63 8.14 -3.46
CA LEU A 135 7.62 9.02 -4.05
C LEU A 135 7.31 10.14 -3.07
N VAL A 136 7.53 11.39 -3.47
CA VAL A 136 7.12 12.55 -2.70
C VAL A 136 5.59 12.60 -2.70
N LEU A 137 4.97 12.66 -1.52
CA LEU A 137 3.53 12.72 -1.33
C LEU A 137 3.05 14.16 -1.17
N GLN A 138 3.84 14.99 -0.50
CA GLN A 138 3.54 16.40 -0.28
C GLN A 138 4.85 17.21 -0.19
N LEU A 139 4.88 18.41 -0.78
CA LEU A 139 5.95 19.41 -0.60
C LEU A 139 5.50 20.45 0.44
N TYR A 140 6.41 20.86 1.33
CA TYR A 140 6.16 21.86 2.37
C TYR A 140 5.90 23.26 1.82
#